data_AF-A0A2V9STV5-F1
#
_entry.id   AF-A0A2V9STV5-F1
#
_cell.length_a   1.000
_cell.length_b   1.000
_cell.length_c   1.000
_cell.angle_alpha   90.00
_cell.angle_beta   90.00
_cell.angle_gamma   90.00
#
_symmetry.space_group_name_H-M   'P 1'
#
loop_
_entity.id
_entity.type
_entity.pdbx_description
1 polymer ?
#
loop_
_entity_poly.entity_id
_entity_poly.type
_entity_poly.pdbx_seq_one_letter_code
_entity_poly.pdbx_strand_id
1 'polypeptide(L)'
;MASQFTTPNSNQITRRTPWFLGSLFAAIVFISAAQGQSAYIRVNQVGYPSAESKRAYLMATGSENGTTFVVKNSAGITVYSGAVGATLGAWGSFPFVYPIDFDSVSATGTYTIAVTSPIAANSPSFKIDAAANIYANPLSNTLFFYQTQRDGPNYVPNALRTAPGHLNDQSAKVYLTPRVNAGSGRFSGDLTPTGAVINAAGGWWDAGDYLKFVQTASYTEALLAIGVRDFPTQMGAGSGTANFTAESKFGLDWLQSMWDDNTKTFYYQVGIGSGNSQTVADHDIWRLPQAGRSSGCGFRSLLSRLSDQQFSVR
;
A
#
# COMPACT_ATOMS: atom_id res chain seq x y z
N MET A 1 -20.57 41.30 -54.89
CA MET A 1 -21.54 42.37 -55.21
C MET A 1 -22.62 42.29 -54.13
N ALA A 2 -22.49 43.03 -53.04
CA ALA A 2 -22.87 44.44 -52.88
C ALA A 2 -24.41 44.64 -52.79
N SER A 3 -24.82 45.27 -51.68
CA SER A 3 -26.00 46.14 -51.51
C SER A 3 -27.38 45.46 -51.53
N GLN A 4 -28.11 45.37 -50.40
CA GLN A 4 -28.90 46.42 -49.69
C GLN A 4 -30.27 46.76 -50.33
N PHE A 5 -31.17 47.25 -49.46
CA PHE A 5 -32.57 47.71 -49.64
C PHE A 5 -33.63 46.59 -49.52
N THR A 6 -34.70 46.64 -48.72
CA THR A 6 -35.38 47.72 -47.97
C THR A 6 -36.48 47.09 -47.08
N THR A 7 -36.72 47.64 -45.88
CA THR A 7 -38.01 47.58 -45.15
C THR A 7 -39.00 48.59 -45.78
N PRO A 8 -40.34 48.49 -45.69
CA PRO A 8 -41.10 48.41 -44.42
C PRO A 8 -42.47 47.67 -44.45
N ASN A 9 -43.04 47.30 -43.29
CA ASN A 9 -44.19 48.01 -42.70
C ASN A 9 -44.83 47.25 -41.53
N SER A 10 -45.37 48.08 -40.65
CA SER A 10 -46.18 47.83 -39.45
C SER A 10 -47.27 46.78 -39.59
N ASN A 11 -47.48 45.98 -38.53
CA ASN A 11 -48.77 45.96 -37.85
C ASN A 11 -48.70 45.38 -36.43
N GLN A 12 -49.43 46.06 -35.56
CA GLN A 12 -49.77 45.79 -34.16
C GLN A 12 -50.10 44.32 -33.87
N ILE A 13 -49.76 43.81 -32.68
CA ILE A 13 -50.58 42.83 -31.91
C ILE A 13 -50.06 42.74 -30.44
N THR A 14 -50.90 43.31 -29.57
CA THR A 14 -51.24 42.97 -28.17
C THR A 14 -50.20 42.41 -27.20
N ARG A 15 -50.00 43.21 -26.13
CA ARG A 15 -49.41 42.82 -24.84
C ARG A 15 -50.23 41.70 -24.18
N ARG A 16 -49.55 40.62 -23.76
CA ARG A 16 -50.00 39.73 -22.68
C ARG A 16 -48.90 39.64 -21.64
N THR A 17 -49.16 40.22 -20.47
CA THR A 17 -48.38 40.03 -19.24
C THR A 17 -48.75 38.67 -18.63
N PRO A 18 -47.78 37.77 -18.34
CA PRO A 18 -48.01 36.69 -17.41
C PRO A 18 -47.60 37.10 -15.99
N TRP A 19 -48.51 36.86 -15.04
CA TRP A 19 -48.25 36.90 -13.61
C TRP A 19 -47.28 35.76 -13.23
N PHE A 20 -46.13 36.09 -12.65
CA PHE A 20 -45.31 35.12 -11.91
C PHE A 20 -45.68 35.19 -10.44
N LEU A 21 -46.47 34.22 -9.95
CA LEU A 21 -46.51 33.91 -8.52
C LEU A 21 -45.20 33.22 -8.15
N GLY A 22 -44.32 33.93 -7.43
CA GLY A 22 -43.13 33.35 -6.85
C GLY A 22 -43.48 32.53 -5.60
N SER A 23 -43.48 31.20 -5.72
CA SER A 23 -43.49 30.29 -4.58
C SER A 23 -42.07 30.21 -4.00
N LEU A 24 -41.84 30.88 -2.86
CA LEU A 24 -40.60 30.77 -2.10
C LEU A 24 -40.63 29.48 -1.26
N PHE A 25 -40.15 28.37 -1.83
CA PHE A 25 -39.87 27.15 -1.08
C PHE A 25 -38.55 27.35 -0.30
N ALA A 26 -38.64 27.64 0.99
CA ALA A 26 -37.48 27.61 1.87
C ALA A 26 -37.07 26.15 2.11
N ALA A 27 -36.07 25.67 1.37
CA ALA A 27 -35.43 24.39 1.65
C ALA A 27 -34.58 24.53 2.92
N ILE A 28 -35.09 24.04 4.06
CA ILE A 28 -34.28 23.86 5.27
C ILE A 28 -33.31 22.71 4.99
N VAL A 29 -32.07 23.05 4.65
CA VAL A 29 -30.96 22.09 4.59
C VAL A 29 -30.59 21.77 6.04
N PHE A 30 -31.05 20.62 6.54
CA PHE A 30 -30.49 20.03 7.75
C PHE A 30 -29.06 19.56 7.42
N ILE A 31 -28.08 20.42 7.70
CA ILE A 31 -26.69 19.99 7.76
C ILE A 31 -26.58 19.15 9.03
N SER A 32 -26.73 17.84 8.90
CA SER A 32 -26.27 16.91 9.92
C SER A 32 -24.76 17.09 10.02
N ALA A 33 -24.30 17.88 10.99
CA ALA A 33 -22.91 17.85 11.38
C ALA A 33 -22.60 16.40 11.75
N ALA A 34 -21.75 15.74 10.96
CA ALA A 34 -21.24 14.43 11.30
C ALA A 34 -20.48 14.60 12.62
N GLN A 35 -21.12 14.29 13.74
CA GLN A 35 -20.42 14.25 15.01
C GLN A 35 -19.38 13.13 14.89
N GLY A 36 -18.10 13.50 14.93
CA GLY A 36 -17.02 12.53 15.00
C GLY A 36 -17.29 11.60 16.18
N GLN A 37 -17.26 10.29 15.94
CA GLN A 37 -17.56 9.33 16.99
C GLN A 37 -16.54 9.53 18.12
N SER A 38 -17.04 9.70 19.33
CA SER A 38 -16.20 10.00 20.49
C SER A 38 -15.44 8.77 21.01
N ALA A 39 -15.77 7.57 20.52
CA ALA A 39 -15.04 6.34 20.78
C ALA A 39 -15.09 5.37 19.59
N TYR A 40 -14.01 4.61 19.39
CA TYR A 40 -13.89 3.58 18.35
C TYR A 40 -13.31 2.30 18.94
N ILE A 41 -13.86 1.15 18.53
CA ILE A 41 -13.27 -0.15 18.84
C ILE A 41 -12.50 -0.65 17.61
N ARG A 42 -11.18 -0.75 17.73
CA ARG A 42 -10.28 -1.28 16.69
C ARG A 42 -10.05 -2.76 16.94
N VAL A 43 -10.29 -3.55 15.90
CA VAL A 43 -10.10 -5.01 15.88
C VAL A 43 -9.19 -5.39 14.72
N ASN A 44 -8.57 -6.56 14.79
CA ASN A 44 -8.05 -7.20 13.59
C ASN A 44 -9.23 -7.58 12.68
N GLN A 45 -9.37 -6.88 11.56
CA GLN A 45 -10.46 -7.08 10.60
C GLN A 45 -10.32 -8.36 9.78
N VAL A 46 -9.14 -8.99 9.75
CA VAL A 46 -8.98 -10.35 9.21
C VAL A 46 -9.62 -11.36 10.17
N GLY A 47 -9.33 -11.20 11.47
CA GLY A 47 -9.83 -12.04 12.54
C GLY A 47 -8.74 -12.51 13.51
N TYR A 48 -9.10 -13.45 14.37
CA TYR A 48 -8.23 -13.98 15.42
C TYR A 48 -8.24 -15.51 15.41
N PRO A 49 -7.08 -16.18 15.57
CA PRO A 49 -7.06 -17.62 15.76
C PRO A 49 -7.75 -18.04 17.07
N SER A 50 -8.55 -19.11 17.05
CA SER A 50 -9.31 -19.59 18.20
C SER A 50 -8.47 -19.85 19.46
N ALA A 51 -7.26 -20.40 19.28
CA ALA A 51 -6.38 -20.82 20.38
C ALA A 51 -5.35 -19.75 20.81
N GLU A 52 -5.33 -18.60 20.16
CA GLU A 52 -4.36 -17.52 20.43
C GLU A 52 -5.00 -16.41 21.27
N SER A 53 -4.14 -15.54 21.82
CA SER A 53 -4.58 -14.30 22.45
C SER A 53 -5.21 -13.34 21.45
N LYS A 54 -6.22 -12.60 21.91
CA LYS A 54 -7.10 -11.76 21.11
C LYS A 54 -7.27 -10.42 21.81
N ARG A 55 -6.73 -9.38 21.19
CA ARG A 55 -6.79 -8.02 21.70
C ARG A 55 -7.41 -7.07 20.69
N ALA A 56 -8.39 -6.32 21.16
CA ALA A 56 -8.93 -5.13 20.51
C ALA A 56 -8.54 -3.87 21.32
N TYR A 57 -8.82 -2.69 20.78
CA TYR A 57 -8.58 -1.43 21.47
C TYR A 57 -9.80 -0.54 21.43
N LEU A 58 -10.24 -0.06 22.59
CA LEU A 58 -11.18 1.06 22.70
C LEU A 58 -10.37 2.36 22.71
N MET A 59 -10.60 3.20 21.71
CA MET A 59 -9.94 4.51 21.56
C MET A 59 -10.99 5.59 21.74
N ALA A 60 -10.87 6.41 22.78
CA ALA A 60 -11.91 7.35 23.18
C ALA A 60 -11.37 8.76 23.41
N THR A 61 -12.25 9.76 23.22
CA THR A 61 -12.00 11.17 23.53
C THR A 61 -12.25 11.50 24.99
N GLY A 62 -12.95 10.64 25.72
CA GLY A 62 -13.18 10.71 27.17
C GLY A 62 -12.71 9.46 27.91
N SER A 63 -12.65 9.56 29.24
CA SER A 63 -12.25 8.45 30.10
C SER A 63 -13.32 7.35 30.12
N GLU A 64 -12.89 6.10 29.90
CA GLU A 64 -13.69 4.87 29.94
C GLU A 64 -13.21 3.93 31.06
N ASN A 65 -12.45 4.47 32.03
CA ASN A 65 -11.94 3.69 33.16
C ASN A 65 -13.05 2.91 33.87
N GLY A 66 -12.84 1.61 34.03
CA GLY A 66 -13.80 0.72 34.70
C GLY A 66 -15.03 0.36 33.87
N THR A 67 -15.11 0.78 32.59
CA THR A 67 -16.20 0.35 31.73
C THR A 67 -16.12 -1.13 31.36
N THR A 68 -17.25 -1.68 30.93
CA THR A 68 -17.38 -3.04 30.42
C THR A 68 -17.63 -3.05 28.93
N PHE A 69 -17.18 -4.13 28.29
CA PHE A 69 -17.48 -4.46 26.93
C PHE A 69 -18.19 -5.82 26.87
N VAL A 70 -18.89 -6.06 25.77
CA VAL A 70 -19.48 -7.36 25.45
C VAL A 70 -19.02 -7.81 24.06
N VAL A 71 -18.81 -9.12 23.91
CA VAL A 71 -18.61 -9.78 22.62
C VAL A 71 -19.92 -10.44 22.22
N LYS A 72 -20.41 -10.13 21.02
CA LYS A 72 -21.66 -10.67 20.48
C LYS A 72 -21.36 -11.54 19.26
N ASN A 73 -22.07 -12.66 19.13
CA ASN A 73 -22.02 -13.48 17.91
C ASN A 73 -22.90 -12.86 16.80
N SER A 74 -22.94 -13.51 15.63
CA SER A 74 -23.73 -13.05 14.47
C SER A 74 -25.24 -12.99 14.70
N ALA A 75 -25.77 -13.73 15.69
CA ALA A 75 -27.17 -13.65 16.10
C ALA A 75 -27.46 -12.49 17.07
N GLY A 76 -26.44 -11.68 17.41
CA GLY A 76 -26.54 -10.59 18.38
C GLY A 76 -26.50 -11.05 19.84
N ILE A 77 -26.27 -12.34 20.09
CA ILE A 77 -26.22 -12.92 21.44
C ILE A 77 -24.86 -12.61 22.06
N THR A 78 -24.87 -12.05 23.26
CA THR A 78 -23.67 -11.85 24.07
C THR A 78 -23.08 -13.21 24.47
N VAL A 79 -21.86 -13.49 24.02
CA VAL A 79 -21.12 -14.72 24.34
C VAL A 79 -20.04 -14.49 25.40
N TYR A 80 -19.67 -13.24 25.63
CA TYR A 80 -18.69 -12.84 26.64
C TYR A 80 -18.91 -11.40 27.09
N SER A 81 -18.54 -11.10 28.33
CA SER A 81 -18.52 -9.77 28.92
C SER A 81 -17.27 -9.62 29.77
N GLY A 82 -16.64 -8.46 29.73
CA GLY A 82 -15.42 -8.17 30.49
C GLY A 82 -15.25 -6.68 30.75
N ALA A 83 -14.35 -6.33 31.66
CA ALA A 83 -13.94 -4.94 31.85
C ALA A 83 -12.86 -4.58 30.82
N VAL A 84 -12.86 -3.34 30.33
CA VAL A 84 -11.69 -2.83 29.60
C VAL A 84 -10.48 -2.80 30.53
N GLY A 85 -9.27 -3.01 30.00
CA GLY A 85 -8.06 -2.93 30.81
C GLY A 85 -7.71 -1.50 31.21
N ALA A 86 -6.61 -1.32 31.93
CA ALA A 86 -6.11 0.02 32.27
C ALA A 86 -5.74 0.83 31.01
N THR A 87 -5.87 2.15 31.08
CA THR A 87 -5.50 3.03 29.96
C THR A 87 -4.02 2.89 29.60
N LEU A 88 -3.72 2.81 28.30
CA LEU A 88 -2.38 2.79 27.71
C LEU A 88 -1.90 4.19 27.31
N GLY A 89 -2.66 5.24 27.65
CA GLY A 89 -2.38 6.62 27.27
C GLY A 89 -3.01 7.02 25.93
N ALA A 90 -2.34 7.94 25.23
CA ALA A 90 -2.88 8.62 24.05
C ALA A 90 -2.31 8.08 22.73
N TRP A 91 -3.12 8.09 21.67
CA TRP A 91 -2.70 7.83 20.29
C TRP A 91 -3.45 8.73 19.31
N GLY A 92 -2.71 9.51 18.51
CA GLY A 92 -3.30 10.47 17.57
C GLY A 92 -4.22 11.47 18.29
N SER A 93 -5.48 11.56 17.84
CA SER A 93 -6.51 12.41 18.45
C SER A 93 -7.24 11.78 19.65
N PHE A 94 -6.87 10.56 20.06
CA PHE A 94 -7.52 9.83 21.15
C PHE A 94 -6.66 9.91 22.42
N PRO A 95 -7.02 10.73 23.42
CA PRO A 95 -6.29 10.83 24.69
C PRO A 95 -6.36 9.55 25.54
N PHE A 96 -7.34 8.66 25.29
CA PHE A 96 -7.50 7.45 26.05
C PHE A 96 -7.62 6.21 25.15
N VAL A 97 -6.66 5.30 25.30
CA VAL A 97 -6.67 3.98 24.65
C VAL A 97 -6.74 2.90 25.72
N TYR A 98 -7.63 1.92 25.56
CA TYR A 98 -7.82 0.81 26.50
C TYR A 98 -7.72 -0.53 25.76
N PRO A 99 -6.99 -1.52 26.28
CA PRO A 99 -6.99 -2.86 25.71
C PRO A 99 -8.29 -3.58 26.08
N ILE A 100 -8.81 -4.34 25.11
CA ILE A 100 -9.96 -5.23 25.28
C ILE A 100 -9.47 -6.65 24.98
N ASP A 101 -9.36 -7.48 26.01
CA ASP A 101 -8.90 -8.87 25.91
C ASP A 101 -10.08 -9.84 26.03
N PHE A 102 -10.19 -10.76 25.08
CA PHE A 102 -11.30 -11.69 24.98
C PHE A 102 -10.84 -13.11 24.60
N ASP A 103 -9.69 -13.50 25.12
CA ASP A 103 -9.01 -14.77 24.84
C ASP A 103 -9.92 -15.99 25.06
N SER A 104 -10.83 -15.92 26.03
CA SER A 104 -11.80 -16.98 26.36
C SER A 104 -12.85 -17.23 25.27
N VAL A 105 -13.02 -16.33 24.31
CA VAL A 105 -13.90 -16.55 23.16
C VAL A 105 -13.13 -17.33 22.10
N SER A 106 -13.33 -18.65 22.06
CA SER A 106 -12.60 -19.56 21.16
C SER A 106 -13.47 -20.24 20.11
N ALA A 107 -14.79 -20.22 20.29
CA ALA A 107 -15.72 -20.80 19.32
C ALA A 107 -15.56 -20.12 17.94
N THR A 108 -15.53 -20.93 16.89
CA THR A 108 -15.47 -20.43 15.52
C THR A 108 -16.74 -19.66 15.19
N GLY A 109 -16.59 -18.48 14.59
CA GLY A 109 -17.73 -17.66 14.19
C GLY A 109 -17.37 -16.23 13.80
N THR A 110 -18.41 -15.44 13.56
CA THR A 110 -18.31 -14.00 13.30
C THR A 110 -18.83 -13.25 14.52
N TYR A 111 -18.09 -12.24 14.95
CA TYR A 111 -18.32 -11.51 16.20
C TYR A 111 -18.24 -10.01 16.01
N THR A 112 -18.84 -9.28 16.95
CA THR A 112 -18.63 -7.84 17.18
C THR A 112 -18.35 -7.59 18.66
N ILE A 113 -17.68 -6.48 18.97
CA ILE A 113 -17.50 -5.98 20.33
C ILE A 113 -18.30 -4.69 20.49
N ALA A 114 -18.97 -4.53 21.63
CA ALA A 114 -19.70 -3.32 21.96
C ALA A 114 -19.36 -2.82 23.37
N VAL A 115 -19.27 -1.50 23.51
CA VAL A 115 -19.26 -0.76 24.76
C VAL A 115 -20.47 0.18 24.73
N THR A 116 -21.24 0.24 25.81
CA THR A 116 -22.50 1.02 25.84
C THR A 116 -22.35 2.37 26.53
N SER A 117 -21.48 2.48 27.52
CA SER A 117 -21.33 3.64 28.40
C SER A 117 -19.88 3.71 28.92
N PRO A 118 -19.34 4.88 29.31
CA PRO A 118 -19.90 6.22 29.12
C PRO A 118 -20.03 6.66 27.67
N ILE A 119 -19.15 6.22 26.76
CA ILE A 119 -19.22 6.55 25.33
C ILE A 119 -19.47 5.28 24.52
N ALA A 120 -20.64 5.19 23.89
CA ALA A 120 -21.02 4.02 23.11
C ALA A 120 -20.12 3.83 21.88
N ALA A 121 -19.64 2.60 21.69
CA ALA A 121 -18.86 2.20 20.53
C ALA A 121 -19.15 0.75 20.14
N ASN A 122 -19.10 0.47 18.83
CA ASN A 122 -19.21 -0.87 18.27
C ASN A 122 -18.03 -1.11 17.32
N SER A 123 -17.48 -2.32 17.32
CA SER A 123 -16.47 -2.71 16.34
C SER A 123 -17.12 -3.08 14.99
N PRO A 124 -16.35 -3.02 13.89
CA PRO A 124 -16.64 -3.85 12.72
C PRO A 124 -16.74 -5.33 13.10
N SER A 125 -17.38 -6.13 12.24
CA SER A 125 -17.36 -7.58 12.42
C SER A 125 -15.96 -8.17 12.16
N PHE A 126 -15.64 -9.24 12.88
CA PHE A 126 -14.40 -9.99 12.70
C PHE A 126 -14.66 -11.49 12.89
N LYS A 127 -13.74 -12.31 12.38
CA LYS A 127 -13.81 -13.78 12.52
C LYS A 127 -12.97 -14.26 13.69
N ILE A 128 -13.43 -15.33 14.33
CA ILE A 128 -12.60 -16.23 15.13
C ILE A 128 -12.68 -17.60 14.45
N ASP A 129 -11.53 -18.20 14.15
CA ASP A 129 -11.45 -19.51 13.48
C ASP A 129 -10.06 -20.14 13.67
N ALA A 130 -9.82 -21.32 13.11
CA ALA A 130 -8.47 -21.89 13.02
C ALA A 130 -7.51 -20.93 12.28
N ALA A 131 -6.25 -20.84 12.75
CA ALA A 131 -5.24 -19.93 12.19
C ALA A 131 -5.07 -20.10 10.67
N ALA A 132 -5.11 -21.34 10.18
CA ALA A 132 -5.03 -21.64 8.75
C ALA A 132 -6.13 -20.94 7.94
N ASN A 133 -7.36 -20.88 8.46
CA ASN A 133 -8.48 -20.23 7.79
C ASN A 133 -8.39 -18.70 7.87
N ILE A 134 -7.97 -18.16 9.03
CA ILE A 134 -7.80 -16.72 9.23
C ILE A 134 -6.74 -16.16 8.28
N TYR A 135 -5.61 -16.85 8.09
CA TYR A 135 -4.46 -16.32 7.36
C TYR A 135 -4.33 -16.80 5.91
N ALA A 136 -5.11 -17.78 5.45
CA ALA A 136 -5.02 -18.28 4.08
C ALA A 136 -5.21 -17.18 3.01
N ASN A 137 -6.24 -16.35 3.15
CA ASN A 137 -6.52 -15.30 2.16
C ASN A 137 -5.50 -14.15 2.21
N PRO A 138 -5.11 -13.60 3.39
CA PRO A 138 -3.99 -12.66 3.48
C PRO A 138 -2.70 -13.18 2.82
N LEU A 139 -2.30 -14.43 3.07
CA LEU A 139 -1.11 -15.00 2.45
C LEU A 139 -1.22 -15.08 0.92
N SER A 140 -2.38 -15.51 0.40
CA SER A 140 -2.64 -15.51 -1.05
C SER A 140 -2.60 -14.12 -1.66
N ASN A 141 -3.15 -13.12 -0.97
CA ASN A 141 -3.10 -11.72 -1.41
C ASN A 141 -1.67 -11.17 -1.40
N THR A 142 -0.86 -11.55 -0.41
CA THR A 142 0.57 -11.17 -0.36
C THR A 142 1.33 -11.77 -1.55
N LEU A 143 1.11 -13.03 -1.90
CA LEU A 143 1.72 -13.62 -3.10
C LEU A 143 1.27 -12.89 -4.37
N PHE A 144 -0.03 -12.62 -4.50
CA PHE A 144 -0.58 -11.87 -5.64
C PHE A 144 0.04 -10.47 -5.75
N PHE A 145 0.29 -9.79 -4.62
CA PHE A 145 0.97 -8.50 -4.59
C PHE A 145 2.38 -8.58 -5.18
N TYR A 146 3.23 -9.49 -4.71
CA TYR A 146 4.59 -9.64 -5.25
C TYR A 146 4.59 -10.01 -6.74
N GLN A 147 3.71 -10.92 -7.15
CA GLN A 147 3.53 -11.28 -8.57
C GLN A 147 3.14 -10.07 -9.44
N THR A 148 2.29 -9.18 -8.90
CA THR A 148 1.88 -7.94 -9.59
C THR A 148 3.03 -6.94 -9.72
N GLN A 149 3.91 -6.88 -8.70
CA GLN A 149 5.07 -5.98 -8.67
C GLN A 149 6.26 -6.44 -9.52
N ARG A 150 6.25 -7.67 -10.08
CA ARG A 150 7.37 -8.20 -10.88
C ARG A 150 7.70 -7.32 -12.09
N ASP A 151 8.90 -6.80 -12.18
CA ASP A 151 9.35 -6.01 -13.32
C ASP A 151 9.85 -6.88 -14.49
N GLY A 152 9.92 -6.29 -15.69
CA GLY A 152 10.54 -6.91 -16.85
C GLY A 152 9.67 -7.95 -17.59
N PRO A 153 10.28 -8.79 -18.43
CA PRO A 153 9.58 -9.67 -19.37
C PRO A 153 8.84 -10.82 -18.68
N ASN A 154 9.29 -11.25 -17.50
CA ASN A 154 8.72 -12.37 -16.73
C ASN A 154 7.63 -11.92 -15.73
N TYR A 155 6.96 -10.80 -16.02
CA TYR A 155 5.80 -10.36 -15.25
C TYR A 155 4.65 -11.38 -15.36
N VAL A 156 3.75 -11.35 -14.37
CA VAL A 156 2.54 -12.18 -14.39
C VAL A 156 1.35 -11.31 -14.80
N PRO A 157 0.73 -11.54 -15.97
CA PRO A 157 -0.46 -10.80 -16.37
C PRO A 157 -1.61 -11.04 -15.39
N ASN A 158 -2.31 -9.98 -15.01
CA ASN A 158 -3.49 -10.04 -14.16
C ASN A 158 -4.43 -8.84 -14.40
N ALA A 159 -5.51 -8.74 -13.61
CA ALA A 159 -6.52 -7.68 -13.77
C ALA A 159 -5.97 -6.26 -13.55
N LEU A 160 -4.88 -6.11 -12.80
CA LEU A 160 -4.24 -4.82 -12.52
C LEU A 160 -3.12 -4.50 -13.53
N ARG A 161 -2.63 -5.50 -14.28
CA ARG A 161 -1.48 -5.35 -15.16
C ARG A 161 -1.51 -6.28 -16.36
N THR A 162 -1.57 -5.68 -17.54
CA THR A 162 -1.72 -6.39 -18.82
C THR A 162 -0.48 -6.35 -19.72
N ALA A 163 0.61 -5.72 -19.28
CA ALA A 163 1.84 -5.58 -20.06
C ALA A 163 3.10 -5.55 -19.17
N PRO A 164 4.26 -5.95 -19.72
CA PRO A 164 5.53 -5.84 -19.01
C PRO A 164 5.98 -4.37 -18.89
N GLY A 165 6.75 -4.07 -17.85
CA GLY A 165 7.46 -2.81 -17.67
C GLY A 165 8.95 -2.97 -17.96
N HIS A 166 9.64 -1.84 -18.11
CA HIS A 166 11.10 -1.73 -18.16
C HIS A 166 11.85 -2.80 -18.97
N LEU A 167 11.37 -3.13 -20.18
CA LEU A 167 12.05 -4.12 -21.04
C LEU A 167 13.48 -3.69 -21.42
N ASN A 168 13.76 -2.38 -21.41
CA ASN A 168 15.10 -1.83 -21.64
C ASN A 168 16.11 -2.24 -20.55
N ASP A 169 15.65 -2.73 -19.40
CA ASP A 169 16.52 -3.22 -18.33
C ASP A 169 17.31 -4.46 -18.72
N GLN A 170 16.91 -5.17 -19.79
CA GLN A 170 17.71 -6.25 -20.37
C GLN A 170 19.08 -5.77 -20.89
N SER A 171 19.23 -4.46 -21.13
CA SER A 171 20.46 -3.82 -21.59
C SER A 171 20.62 -2.46 -20.89
N ALA A 172 20.58 -2.47 -19.57
CA ALA A 172 20.63 -1.23 -18.79
C ALA A 172 22.06 -0.71 -18.65
N LYS A 173 22.22 0.59 -18.89
CA LYS A 173 23.49 1.32 -18.77
C LYS A 173 23.82 1.58 -17.31
N VAL A 174 25.08 1.46 -16.93
CA VAL A 174 25.54 1.71 -15.56
C VAL A 174 26.16 3.10 -15.45
N TYR A 175 25.75 3.84 -14.43
CA TYR A 175 26.24 5.17 -14.12
C TYR A 175 26.95 5.22 -12.75
N LEU A 176 27.84 6.18 -12.59
CA LEU A 176 28.38 6.53 -11.28
C LEU A 176 27.26 7.09 -10.41
N THR A 177 27.32 6.84 -9.10
CA THR A 177 26.37 7.46 -8.15
C THR A 177 26.47 8.99 -8.24
N PRO A 178 25.41 9.70 -8.66
CA PRO A 178 25.45 11.14 -8.76
C PRO A 178 25.41 11.76 -7.35
N ARG A 179 26.04 12.93 -7.21
CA ARG A 179 25.94 13.73 -5.98
C ARG A 179 24.51 14.26 -5.86
N VAL A 180 23.84 13.89 -4.77
CA VAL A 180 22.47 14.33 -4.46
C VAL A 180 22.48 15.38 -3.36
N ASN A 181 21.55 16.33 -3.44
CA ASN A 181 21.26 17.23 -2.34
C ASN A 181 20.52 16.46 -1.23
N ALA A 182 21.04 16.49 -0.01
CA ALA A 182 20.49 15.72 1.12
C ALA A 182 19.05 16.11 1.52
N GLY A 183 18.60 17.33 1.21
CA GLY A 183 17.25 17.80 1.54
C GLY A 183 16.21 17.51 0.46
N SER A 184 16.59 17.56 -0.82
CA SER A 184 15.64 17.40 -1.94
C SER A 184 15.77 16.09 -2.71
N GLY A 185 16.84 15.32 -2.49
CA GLY A 185 17.13 14.09 -3.25
C GLY A 185 17.55 14.33 -4.71
N ARG A 186 17.46 15.57 -5.21
CA ARG A 186 17.83 15.94 -6.58
C ARG A 186 19.34 15.92 -6.77
N PHE A 187 19.78 15.47 -7.95
CA PHE A 187 21.16 15.58 -8.38
C PHE A 187 21.36 16.74 -9.35
N SER A 188 22.58 17.28 -9.39
CA SER A 188 22.99 18.33 -10.31
C SER A 188 23.86 17.78 -11.43
N GLY A 189 23.68 18.31 -12.65
CA GLY A 189 24.40 17.89 -13.85
C GLY A 189 23.88 16.58 -14.46
N ASP A 190 24.61 16.07 -15.44
CA ASP A 190 24.28 14.83 -16.14
C ASP A 190 24.76 13.59 -15.38
N LEU A 191 24.08 12.46 -15.61
CA LEU A 191 24.56 11.16 -15.13
C LEU A 191 25.86 10.79 -15.85
N THR A 192 26.88 10.36 -15.11
CA THR A 192 28.18 9.96 -15.68
C THR A 192 28.19 8.46 -15.97
N PRO A 193 28.19 8.03 -17.25
CA PRO A 193 28.20 6.61 -17.59
C PRO A 193 29.56 5.97 -17.25
N THR A 194 29.53 4.72 -16.80
CA THR A 194 30.73 3.91 -16.58
C THR A 194 31.19 3.18 -17.84
N GLY A 195 30.32 3.08 -18.85
CA GLY A 195 30.51 2.26 -20.04
C GLY A 195 30.00 0.83 -19.89
N ALA A 196 29.73 0.35 -18.67
CA ALA A 196 29.16 -0.97 -18.45
C ALA A 196 27.67 -1.02 -18.84
N VAL A 197 27.26 -2.20 -19.33
CA VAL A 197 25.88 -2.56 -19.66
C VAL A 197 25.62 -3.92 -19.06
N ILE A 198 24.53 -4.06 -18.30
CA ILE A 198 24.16 -5.33 -17.66
C ILE A 198 22.67 -5.62 -17.89
N ASN A 199 22.27 -6.87 -17.65
CA ASN A 199 20.87 -7.26 -17.63
C ASN A 199 20.28 -7.09 -16.22
N ALA A 200 19.51 -6.02 -16.02
CA ALA A 200 18.75 -5.70 -14.81
C ALA A 200 17.31 -6.25 -14.78
N ALA A 201 16.88 -6.92 -15.84
CA ALA A 201 15.47 -7.25 -15.99
C ALA A 201 15.02 -8.22 -14.88
N GLY A 202 13.78 -8.06 -14.43
CA GLY A 202 13.26 -8.81 -13.28
C GLY A 202 13.27 -7.99 -11.99
N GLY A 203 13.15 -8.68 -10.86
CA GLY A 203 12.99 -8.06 -9.55
C GLY A 203 11.59 -7.46 -9.37
N TRP A 204 11.36 -6.82 -8.22
CA TRP A 204 10.10 -6.14 -7.92
C TRP A 204 10.30 -4.64 -7.92
N TRP A 205 9.30 -3.90 -8.40
CA TRP A 205 9.21 -2.48 -8.07
C TRP A 205 9.04 -2.32 -6.56
N ASP A 206 9.85 -1.43 -5.99
CA ASP A 206 10.09 -1.33 -4.56
C ASP A 206 8.89 -0.80 -3.78
N ALA A 207 8.19 0.19 -4.35
CA ALA A 207 7.02 0.76 -3.73
C ALA A 207 5.96 1.15 -4.78
N GLY A 208 5.36 2.33 -4.59
CA GLY A 208 4.44 2.92 -5.55
C GLY A 208 5.13 3.57 -6.75
N ASP A 209 6.46 3.68 -6.71
CA ASP A 209 7.32 3.98 -7.86
C ASP A 209 7.75 2.66 -8.55
N TYR A 210 8.46 2.78 -9.67
CA TYR A 210 8.93 1.64 -10.44
C TYR A 210 10.44 1.38 -10.28
N LEU A 211 11.06 1.94 -9.24
CA LEU A 211 12.47 1.71 -8.92
C LEU A 211 12.70 0.33 -8.31
N LYS A 212 13.95 -0.15 -8.37
CA LYS A 212 14.35 -1.42 -7.75
C LYS A 212 15.61 -1.22 -6.93
N PHE A 213 15.64 -1.71 -5.69
CA PHE A 213 16.77 -1.57 -4.78
C PHE A 213 17.20 -2.92 -4.23
N VAL A 214 18.50 -3.21 -4.26
CA VAL A 214 19.00 -4.48 -3.74
C VAL A 214 18.84 -4.58 -2.22
N GLN A 215 18.94 -3.45 -1.50
CA GLN A 215 18.82 -3.44 -0.05
C GLN A 215 17.45 -3.95 0.43
N THR A 216 16.37 -3.43 -0.11
CA THR A 216 14.99 -3.81 0.26
C THR A 216 14.60 -5.16 -0.33
N ALA A 217 14.99 -5.43 -1.58
CA ALA A 217 14.73 -6.70 -2.24
C ALA A 217 15.43 -7.88 -1.56
N SER A 218 16.69 -7.71 -1.11
CA SER A 218 17.42 -8.80 -0.42
C SER A 218 16.81 -9.15 0.94
N TYR A 219 16.38 -8.14 1.71
CA TYR A 219 15.66 -8.39 2.97
C TYR A 219 14.31 -9.06 2.72
N THR A 220 13.56 -8.58 1.72
CA THR A 220 12.29 -9.18 1.28
C THR A 220 12.48 -10.65 0.89
N GLU A 221 13.46 -10.91 0.02
CA GLU A 221 13.78 -12.27 -0.46
C GLU A 221 14.14 -13.19 0.71
N ALA A 222 14.96 -12.73 1.66
CA ALA A 222 15.31 -13.52 2.84
C ALA A 222 14.05 -13.93 3.63
N LEU A 223 13.09 -13.02 3.83
CA LEU A 223 11.84 -13.34 4.53
C LEU A 223 10.96 -14.31 3.73
N LEU A 224 10.87 -14.15 2.41
CA LEU A 224 10.12 -15.09 1.56
C LEU A 224 10.73 -16.49 1.60
N ALA A 225 12.06 -16.59 1.47
CA ALA A 225 12.79 -17.85 1.53
C ALA A 225 12.69 -18.53 2.91
N ILE A 226 12.77 -17.77 4.00
CA ILE A 226 12.50 -18.26 5.37
C ILE A 226 11.08 -18.80 5.46
N GLY A 227 10.10 -18.09 4.90
CA GLY A 227 8.70 -18.53 4.85
C GLY A 227 8.53 -19.88 4.14
N VAL A 228 9.12 -20.03 2.95
CA VAL A 228 9.10 -21.29 2.19
C VAL A 228 9.76 -22.43 2.96
N ARG A 229 10.89 -22.17 3.64
CA ARG A 229 11.66 -23.16 4.40
C ARG A 229 10.94 -23.61 5.68
N ASP A 230 10.47 -22.67 6.49
CA ASP A 230 9.96 -22.92 7.84
C ASP A 230 8.46 -23.25 7.84
N PHE A 231 7.71 -22.79 6.83
CA PHE A 231 6.28 -23.02 6.69
C PHE A 231 5.92 -23.65 5.33
N PRO A 232 6.49 -24.83 4.99
CA PRO A 232 6.37 -25.40 3.65
C PRO A 232 4.94 -25.78 3.26
N THR A 233 4.03 -25.99 4.23
CA THR A 233 2.61 -26.28 3.99
C THR A 233 1.75 -25.03 3.85
N GLN A 234 2.21 -23.86 4.30
CA GLN A 234 1.50 -22.58 4.17
C GLN A 234 2.09 -21.70 3.06
N MET A 235 3.40 -21.70 2.90
CA MET A 235 4.15 -20.82 1.98
C MET A 235 4.98 -21.58 0.93
N GLY A 236 5.21 -22.88 1.10
CA GLY A 236 6.03 -23.68 0.18
C GLY A 236 5.23 -24.58 -0.76
N ALA A 237 5.88 -25.65 -1.25
CA ALA A 237 5.29 -26.60 -2.20
C ALA A 237 4.07 -27.36 -1.65
N GLY A 238 3.88 -27.42 -0.32
CA GLY A 238 2.70 -28.00 0.30
C GLY A 238 1.50 -27.05 0.36
N SER A 239 1.67 -25.77 0.03
CA SER A 239 0.60 -24.77 0.05
C SER A 239 -0.27 -24.87 -1.19
N GLY A 240 -1.59 -25.01 -0.99
CA GLY A 240 -2.57 -25.01 -2.09
C GLY A 240 -2.91 -23.62 -2.63
N THR A 241 -2.62 -22.55 -1.89
CA THR A 241 -3.07 -21.18 -2.21
C THR A 241 -1.96 -20.15 -2.24
N ALA A 242 -0.84 -20.38 -1.56
CA ALA A 242 0.21 -19.38 -1.39
C ALA A 242 1.61 -20.01 -1.48
N ASN A 243 1.92 -20.68 -2.59
CA ASN A 243 3.27 -21.22 -2.82
C ASN A 243 4.23 -20.12 -3.33
N PHE A 244 5.10 -19.63 -2.45
CA PHE A 244 6.09 -18.58 -2.72
C PHE A 244 7.37 -19.08 -3.38
N THR A 245 7.56 -20.39 -3.59
CA THR A 245 8.83 -20.94 -4.11
C THR A 245 9.25 -20.30 -5.44
N ALA A 246 8.32 -20.13 -6.37
CA ALA A 246 8.59 -19.50 -7.66
C ALA A 246 8.78 -17.97 -7.56
N GLU A 247 8.22 -17.35 -6.53
CA GLU A 247 8.37 -15.91 -6.27
C GLU A 247 9.74 -15.62 -5.63
N SER A 248 10.12 -16.40 -4.63
CA SER A 248 11.46 -16.37 -4.01
C SER A 248 12.56 -16.62 -5.04
N LYS A 249 12.39 -17.64 -5.91
CA LYS A 249 13.35 -17.85 -7.01
C LYS A 249 13.48 -16.60 -7.91
N PHE A 250 12.36 -15.96 -8.26
CA PHE A 250 12.36 -14.78 -9.12
C PHE A 250 13.12 -13.59 -8.49
N GLY A 251 12.94 -13.37 -7.18
CA GLY A 251 13.71 -12.36 -6.43
C GLY A 251 15.19 -12.69 -6.37
N LEU A 252 15.54 -13.93 -6.03
CA LEU A 252 16.92 -14.38 -5.95
C LEU A 252 17.66 -14.32 -7.29
N ASP A 253 17.01 -14.69 -8.39
CA ASP A 253 17.57 -14.60 -9.74
C ASP A 253 17.93 -13.15 -10.09
N TRP A 254 17.08 -12.19 -9.71
CA TRP A 254 17.38 -10.77 -9.90
C TRP A 254 18.52 -10.30 -9.00
N LEU A 255 18.54 -10.68 -7.72
CA LEU A 255 19.64 -10.31 -6.81
C LEU A 255 21.01 -10.82 -7.32
N GLN A 256 21.04 -12.00 -7.92
CA GLN A 256 22.26 -12.55 -8.54
C GLN A 256 22.73 -11.72 -9.74
N SER A 257 21.81 -11.17 -10.55
CA SER A 257 22.21 -10.32 -11.69
C SER A 257 22.76 -8.95 -11.27
N MET A 258 22.59 -8.58 -10.01
CA MET A 258 23.08 -7.33 -9.42
C MET A 258 24.49 -7.45 -8.82
N TRP A 259 25.13 -8.62 -8.95
CA TRP A 259 26.53 -8.84 -8.58
C TRP A 259 27.33 -9.35 -9.78
N ASP A 260 28.48 -8.72 -10.04
CA ASP A 260 29.44 -9.19 -11.03
C ASP A 260 30.67 -9.78 -10.34
N ASP A 261 30.84 -11.10 -10.46
CA ASP A 261 31.95 -11.83 -9.86
C ASP A 261 33.32 -11.50 -10.43
N ASN A 262 33.41 -11.11 -11.70
CA ASN A 262 34.69 -10.82 -12.35
C ASN A 262 35.22 -9.46 -11.91
N THR A 263 34.33 -8.47 -11.87
CA THR A 263 34.71 -7.09 -11.50
C THR A 263 34.56 -6.82 -10.00
N LYS A 264 33.94 -7.74 -9.25
CA LYS A 264 33.55 -7.57 -7.84
C LYS A 264 32.71 -6.30 -7.65
N THR A 265 31.84 -6.03 -8.62
CA THR A 265 30.96 -4.86 -8.63
C THR A 265 29.59 -5.25 -8.13
N PHE A 266 29.10 -4.48 -7.16
CA PHE A 266 27.73 -4.57 -6.67
C PHE A 266 26.91 -3.41 -7.22
N TYR A 267 25.88 -3.73 -7.99
CA TYR A 267 24.93 -2.76 -8.53
C TYR A 267 23.77 -2.65 -7.53
N TYR A 268 23.59 -1.51 -6.88
CA TYR A 268 22.68 -1.44 -5.73
C TYR A 268 21.25 -1.00 -6.07
N GLN A 269 21.04 -0.37 -7.23
CA GLN A 269 19.76 0.25 -7.60
C GLN A 269 19.57 0.36 -9.11
N VAL A 270 18.32 0.17 -9.55
CA VAL A 270 17.85 0.41 -10.93
C VAL A 270 16.90 1.59 -10.94
N GLY A 271 17.19 2.57 -11.81
CA GLY A 271 16.44 3.81 -11.94
C GLY A 271 16.85 4.90 -10.94
N ILE A 272 16.22 6.07 -11.09
CA ILE A 272 16.41 7.24 -10.22
C ILE A 272 15.05 7.78 -9.79
N GLY A 273 14.95 8.23 -8.53
CA GLY A 273 13.70 8.77 -7.98
C GLY A 273 13.42 10.18 -8.45
N SER A 274 14.30 11.11 -8.10
CA SER A 274 14.16 12.52 -8.46
C SER A 274 15.07 12.92 -9.61
N GLY A 275 14.48 13.53 -10.64
CA GLY A 275 15.16 13.96 -11.84
C GLY A 275 15.68 15.39 -11.75
N ASN A 276 16.00 15.95 -12.91
CA ASN A 276 16.37 17.35 -13.08
C ASN A 276 15.85 17.88 -14.43
N SER A 277 16.26 19.07 -14.85
CA SER A 277 15.81 19.67 -16.12
C SER A 277 16.18 18.87 -17.38
N GLN A 278 17.12 17.94 -17.30
CA GLN A 278 17.62 17.13 -18.41
C GLN A 278 17.17 15.67 -18.35
N THR A 279 16.80 15.18 -17.15
CA THR A 279 16.42 13.79 -16.93
C THR A 279 15.10 13.72 -16.18
N VAL A 280 14.07 13.16 -16.82
CA VAL A 280 12.82 12.80 -16.15
C VAL A 280 13.04 11.50 -15.40
N ALA A 281 12.75 11.51 -14.11
CA ALA A 281 12.86 10.37 -13.21
C ALA A 281 11.49 9.82 -12.84
N ASP A 282 11.47 8.73 -12.07
CA ASP A 282 10.23 8.02 -11.82
C ASP A 282 9.25 8.81 -10.94
N HIS A 283 9.75 9.61 -9.99
CA HIS A 283 8.91 10.42 -9.10
C HIS A 283 8.42 11.73 -9.75
N ASP A 284 8.86 12.03 -10.97
CA ASP A 284 8.48 13.28 -11.65
C ASP A 284 7.11 13.17 -12.34
N ILE A 285 6.60 11.95 -12.57
CA ILE A 285 5.36 11.70 -13.32
C ILE A 285 4.56 10.51 -12.79
N TRP A 286 3.24 10.54 -12.98
CA TRP A 286 2.37 9.37 -12.80
C TRP A 286 2.15 8.68 -14.14
N ARG A 287 2.49 7.39 -14.23
CA ARG A 287 2.34 6.60 -15.46
C ARG A 287 2.06 5.15 -15.16
N LEU A 288 1.52 4.44 -16.15
CA LEU A 288 1.56 2.98 -16.16
C LEU A 288 2.99 2.50 -16.45
N PRO A 289 3.40 1.34 -15.93
CA PRO A 289 4.78 0.86 -16.06
C PRO A 289 5.17 0.58 -17.51
N GLN A 290 4.23 0.05 -18.33
CA GLN A 290 4.44 -0.20 -19.76
C GLN A 290 4.54 1.07 -20.61
N ALA A 291 4.08 2.21 -20.09
CA ALA A 291 4.15 3.49 -20.78
C ALA A 291 5.54 4.15 -20.69
N GLY A 292 6.48 3.55 -19.94
CA GLY A 292 7.88 3.96 -19.91
C GLY A 292 8.61 3.63 -21.21
N ARG A 293 8.33 4.37 -22.28
CA ARG A 293 8.94 4.20 -23.61
C ARG A 293 9.88 5.34 -24.00
N SER A 294 10.65 5.88 -23.06
CA SER A 294 11.68 6.86 -23.42
C SER A 294 12.62 7.16 -22.24
N SER A 295 13.91 7.24 -22.54
CA SER A 295 15.04 7.59 -21.66
C SER A 295 15.37 6.59 -20.54
N GLY A 296 16.33 5.71 -20.84
CA GLY A 296 16.93 4.80 -19.87
C GLY A 296 17.42 5.51 -18.61
N CYS A 297 16.76 5.26 -17.50
CA CYS A 297 17.28 5.57 -16.18
C CYS A 297 18.16 4.41 -15.76
N GLY A 298 19.45 4.50 -16.09
CA GLY A 298 20.40 3.46 -15.76
C GLY A 298 20.76 3.38 -14.29
N PHE A 299 21.50 2.34 -13.97
CA PHE A 299 21.90 1.97 -12.62
C PHE A 299 22.72 3.03 -11.92
N ARG A 300 22.58 3.08 -10.60
CA ARG A 300 23.65 3.61 -9.74
C ARG A 300 24.62 2.46 -9.41
N SER A 301 25.89 2.59 -9.78
CA SER A 301 26.95 1.80 -9.17
C SER A 301 27.40 2.47 -7.88
N LEU A 302 27.38 1.72 -6.79
CA LEU A 302 28.16 2.03 -5.60
C LEU A 302 29.40 1.15 -5.73
N LEU A 303 30.45 1.70 -6.31
CA LEU A 303 31.79 1.22 -6.00
C LEU A 303 32.16 1.81 -4.64
N SER A 304 31.96 1.02 -3.59
CA SER A 304 33.11 0.83 -2.72
C SER A 304 33.72 -0.48 -3.16
N ARG A 305 35.00 -0.47 -3.56
CA ARG A 305 35.84 -1.59 -3.16
C ARG A 305 35.50 -1.80 -1.68
N LEU A 306 34.97 -2.95 -1.31
CA LEU A 306 35.12 -3.42 0.06
C LEU A 306 36.61 -3.70 0.24
N SER A 307 37.42 -2.64 0.28
CA SER A 307 38.80 -2.71 0.71
C SER A 307 38.73 -2.88 2.21
N ASP A 308 38.77 -4.13 2.67
CA ASP A 308 39.30 -4.64 3.95
C ASP A 308 39.06 -3.87 5.25
N GLN A 309 38.13 -2.91 5.32
CA GLN A 309 37.83 -2.14 6.52
C GLN A 309 36.39 -1.66 6.52
N GLN A 310 35.43 -2.58 6.70
CA GLN A 310 34.17 -2.29 7.41
C GLN A 310 33.32 -3.56 7.63
N PHE A 311 33.92 -4.57 8.27
CA PHE A 311 33.18 -5.54 9.07
C PHE A 311 33.97 -5.78 10.37
N SER A 312 33.98 -4.78 11.25
CA SER A 312 34.16 -5.04 12.68
C SER A 312 32.75 -5.08 13.27
N VAL A 313 32.16 -6.26 13.27
CA VAL A 313 31.01 -6.55 14.12
C VAL A 313 31.51 -6.45 15.56
N ARG A 314 31.03 -5.45 16.30
CA ARG A 314 31.00 -5.52 17.77
C ARG A 314 29.72 -6.23 18.18
#